data_AF-A0A2E6PEM7-F1
#
_entry.id   AF-A0A2E6PEM7-F1
#
_cell.length_a   1.000
_cell.length_b   1.000
_cell.length_c   1.000
_cell.angle_alpha   90.00
_cell.angle_beta   90.00
_cell.angle_gamma   90.00
#
_symmetry.space_group_name_H-M   'P 1'
#
loop_
_entity.id
_entity.type
_entity.pdbx_description
1 polymer ?
#
loop_
_entity_poly.entity_id
_entity_poly.type
_entity_poly.pdbx_seq_one_letter_code
_entity_poly.pdbx_strand_id
1 'polypeptide(L)'
;MKFLNAAGMNFMSKLLVAVISCLVLVACETTDRPPFRRMSELELQAYNQTVELPSMVYCFDEVRTGSFIKKKYCFTLLEIANAANNNAHALGALNYGGGGRYTPGYNPIRSRTP
;
A
#
# COMPACT_ATOMS: atom_id res chain seq x y z
N MET A 1 48.44 -9.55 26.80
CA MET A 1 47.70 -8.42 26.19
C MET A 1 48.13 -8.36 24.73
N LYS A 2 47.33 -8.93 23.82
CA LYS A 2 47.71 -9.09 22.39
C LYS A 2 47.32 -7.82 21.62
N PHE A 3 48.33 -7.25 20.98
CA PHE A 3 48.27 -6.11 20.08
C PHE A 3 47.11 -6.25 19.07
N LEU A 4 46.08 -5.42 19.22
CA LEU A 4 45.17 -5.14 18.12
C LEU A 4 45.98 -4.37 17.07
N ASN A 5 46.43 -5.09 16.04
CA ASN A 5 47.11 -4.53 14.88
C ASN A 5 46.25 -3.39 14.31
N ALA A 6 46.84 -2.19 14.17
CA ALA A 6 46.18 -1.00 13.62
C ALA A 6 45.48 -1.25 12.26
N ALA A 7 45.97 -2.22 11.49
CA ALA A 7 45.34 -2.68 10.24
C ALA A 7 43.93 -3.30 10.43
N GLY A 8 43.70 -4.04 11.52
CA GLY A 8 42.40 -4.64 11.83
C GLY A 8 41.36 -3.61 12.30
N MET A 9 41.83 -2.55 12.98
CA MET A 9 40.98 -1.44 13.41
C MET A 9 40.49 -0.61 12.22
N ASN A 10 41.36 -0.38 11.22
CA ASN A 10 40.99 0.28 9.97
C ASN A 10 40.02 -0.57 9.11
N PHE A 11 40.15 -1.90 9.14
CA PHE A 11 39.24 -2.80 8.43
C PHE A 11 37.85 -2.80 9.08
N MET A 12 37.76 -2.91 10.40
CA MET A 12 36.49 -2.86 11.15
C MET A 12 35.78 -1.50 10.99
N SER A 13 36.51 -0.39 11.03
CA SER A 13 35.91 0.94 10.79
C SER A 13 35.39 1.09 9.36
N LYS A 14 36.11 0.58 8.34
CA LYS A 14 35.62 0.58 6.95
C LYS A 14 34.37 -0.28 6.78
N LEU A 15 34.31 -1.41 7.48
CA LEU A 15 33.16 -2.32 7.47
C LEU A 15 31.95 -1.68 8.13
N LEU A 16 32.13 -0.97 9.26
CA LEU A 16 31.07 -0.20 9.91
C LEU A 16 30.55 0.92 9.02
N VAL A 17 31.43 1.68 8.37
CA VAL A 17 31.02 2.74 7.43
C VAL A 17 30.23 2.15 6.26
N ALA A 18 30.65 1.00 5.72
CA ALA A 18 29.91 0.32 4.66
C ALA A 18 28.52 -0.16 5.12
N VAL A 19 28.41 -0.72 6.33
CA VAL A 19 27.13 -1.16 6.90
C VAL A 19 26.20 0.03 7.14
N ILE A 20 26.70 1.12 7.72
CA ILE A 20 25.91 2.35 7.94
C ILE A 20 25.46 2.93 6.60
N SER A 21 26.31 2.96 5.59
CA SER A 21 25.96 3.42 4.24
C SER A 21 24.85 2.56 3.60
N CYS A 22 24.88 1.24 3.78
CA CYS A 22 23.81 0.36 3.30
C CYS A 22 22.48 0.61 4.03
N LEU A 23 22.52 0.85 5.34
CA LEU A 23 21.31 1.11 6.13
C LEU A 23 20.61 2.42 5.73
N VAL A 24 21.38 3.45 5.36
CA VAL A 24 20.83 4.73 4.87
C VAL A 24 20.15 4.56 3.52
N LEU A 25 20.71 3.72 2.63
CA LEU A 25 20.12 3.45 1.31
C LEU A 25 18.78 2.70 1.40
N VAL A 26 18.64 1.77 2.36
CA VAL A 26 17.37 1.06 2.60
C VAL A 26 16.32 2.02 3.15
N ALA A 27 16.67 2.93 4.06
CA ALA A 27 15.70 3.88 4.63
C ALA A 27 15.11 4.87 3.60
N CYS A 28 15.79 5.09 2.48
CA CYS A 28 15.32 5.91 1.37
C CYS A 28 14.55 5.11 0.30
N GLU A 29 14.00 3.95 0.64
CA GLU A 29 13.00 3.28 -0.20
C GLU A 29 11.72 4.14 -0.26
N THR A 30 11.72 5.07 -1.21
CA THR A 30 10.53 5.81 -1.61
C THR A 30 9.53 4.80 -2.15
N THR A 31 8.45 4.56 -1.40
CA THR A 31 7.32 3.81 -1.95
C THR A 31 6.86 4.47 -3.24
N ASP A 32 6.58 3.70 -4.29
CA ASP A 32 6.09 4.19 -5.59
C ASP A 32 4.86 5.11 -5.46
N ARG A 33 4.16 5.03 -4.33
CA ARG A 33 3.03 5.89 -4.00
C ARG A 33 3.33 6.72 -2.74
N PRO A 34 3.05 8.04 -2.78
CA PRO A 34 3.01 8.87 -1.58
C PRO A 34 2.07 8.29 -0.51
N PRO A 35 2.30 8.57 0.77
CA PRO A 35 1.43 8.12 1.86
C PRO A 35 0.13 8.94 1.91
N PHE A 36 -0.74 8.82 0.91
CA PHE A 36 -1.99 9.58 0.75
C PHE A 36 -2.89 9.56 1.99
N ARG A 37 -2.84 8.48 2.78
CA ARG A 37 -3.60 8.35 4.02
C ARG A 37 -3.21 9.40 5.06
N ARG A 38 -1.94 9.81 5.09
CA ARG A 38 -1.38 10.81 6.01
C ARG A 38 -1.53 12.24 5.50
N MET A 39 -1.94 12.43 4.26
CA MET A 39 -2.19 13.75 3.69
C MET A 39 -3.52 14.32 4.21
N SER A 40 -3.49 15.61 4.51
CA SER A 40 -4.66 16.47 4.68
C SER A 40 -5.43 16.61 3.36
N GLU A 41 -6.65 17.11 3.45
CA GLU A 41 -7.50 17.32 2.27
C GLU A 41 -6.90 18.33 1.29
N LEU A 42 -6.26 19.39 1.81
CA LEU A 42 -5.56 20.40 1.01
C LEU A 42 -4.35 19.82 0.28
N GLU A 43 -3.54 19.01 0.95
CA GLU A 43 -2.39 18.33 0.32
C GLU A 43 -2.83 17.36 -0.77
N LEU A 44 -3.92 16.63 -0.53
CA LEU A 44 -4.47 15.70 -1.51
C LEU A 44 -5.05 16.44 -2.73
N GLN A 45 -5.71 17.58 -2.50
CA GLN A 45 -6.20 18.44 -3.58
C GLN A 45 -5.04 19.00 -4.42
N ALA A 46 -3.99 19.51 -3.78
CA ALA A 46 -2.81 20.01 -4.47
C ALA A 46 -2.15 18.90 -5.30
N TYR A 47 -2.04 17.69 -4.76
CA TYR A 47 -1.57 16.52 -5.52
C TYR A 47 -2.46 16.26 -6.74
N ASN A 48 -3.79 16.19 -6.55
CA ASN A 48 -4.75 15.90 -7.63
C ASN A 48 -4.74 16.94 -8.76
N GLN A 49 -4.36 18.19 -8.48
CA GLN A 49 -4.20 19.22 -9.50
C GLN A 49 -3.00 19.01 -10.42
N THR A 50 -2.00 18.22 -9.98
CA THR A 50 -0.76 17.98 -10.73
C THR A 50 -0.78 16.70 -11.58
N VAL A 51 -1.74 15.82 -11.34
CA VAL A 51 -1.86 14.52 -12.03
C VAL A 51 -3.05 14.51 -12.98
N GLU A 52 -2.99 13.62 -13.96
CA GLU A 52 -4.11 13.34 -14.86
C GLU A 52 -5.30 12.70 -14.12
N LEU A 53 -6.49 12.83 -14.71
CA LEU A 53 -7.75 12.35 -14.13
C LEU A 53 -7.69 10.89 -13.62
N PRO A 54 -7.23 9.87 -14.38
CA PRO A 54 -7.22 8.49 -13.88
C PRO A 54 -6.31 8.29 -12.67
N SER A 55 -5.30 9.16 -12.51
CA SER A 55 -4.28 9.11 -11.46
C SER A 55 -4.63 9.96 -10.23
N MET A 56 -5.72 10.75 -10.28
CA MET A 56 -6.25 11.47 -9.13
C MET A 56 -6.66 10.50 -8.03
N VAL A 57 -6.39 10.85 -6.77
CA VAL A 57 -6.60 10.02 -5.58
C VAL A 57 -7.76 10.55 -4.76
N TYR A 58 -8.63 9.62 -4.33
CA TYR A 58 -9.71 9.87 -3.38
C TYR A 58 -9.58 8.97 -2.16
N CYS A 59 -9.83 9.53 -0.98
CA CYS A 59 -9.81 8.79 0.28
C CYS A 59 -11.21 8.69 0.89
N PHE A 60 -11.55 7.52 1.43
CA PHE A 60 -12.82 7.20 2.07
C PHE A 60 -12.58 6.71 3.50
N ASP A 61 -13.45 7.10 4.41
CA ASP A 61 -13.52 6.53 5.74
C ASP A 61 -14.47 5.31 5.74
N GLU A 62 -13.98 4.19 6.25
CA GLU A 62 -14.76 2.98 6.42
C GLU A 62 -15.77 3.17 7.54
N VAL A 63 -17.05 3.10 7.18
CA VAL A 63 -18.16 3.11 8.14
C VAL A 63 -18.64 1.67 8.31
N ARG A 64 -18.20 1.00 9.39
CA ARG A 64 -18.68 -0.32 9.78
C ARG A 64 -19.55 -0.24 11.02
N THR A 65 -20.77 -0.76 10.94
CA THR A 65 -21.64 -1.01 12.11
C THR A 65 -21.00 -2.10 12.97
N GLY A 66 -20.39 -1.70 14.09
CA GLY A 66 -19.75 -2.61 15.05
C GLY A 66 -18.26 -2.38 15.31
N SER A 67 -17.61 -1.43 14.62
CA SER A 67 -16.24 -1.02 14.94
C SER A 67 -16.14 0.49 15.09
N PHE A 68 -15.60 0.95 16.22
CA PHE A 68 -15.32 2.37 16.46
C PHE A 68 -13.98 2.81 15.85
N ILE A 69 -13.18 1.88 15.34
CA ILE A 69 -11.88 2.19 14.74
C ILE A 69 -12.10 2.63 13.30
N LYS A 70 -11.98 3.94 13.07
CA LYS A 70 -12.06 4.52 11.73
C LYS A 70 -10.84 4.08 10.89
N LYS A 71 -11.11 3.47 9.75
CA LYS A 71 -10.08 3.11 8.76
C LYS A 71 -10.24 4.01 7.54
N LYS A 72 -9.15 4.66 7.13
CA LYS A 72 -9.09 5.49 5.92
C LYS A 72 -8.43 4.70 4.80
N TYR A 73 -9.09 4.59 3.66
CA TYR A 73 -8.57 3.96 2.44
C TYR A 73 -8.46 5.00 1.34
N CYS A 74 -7.40 4.95 0.54
CA CYS A 74 -7.18 5.89 -0.55
C CYS A 74 -6.94 5.10 -1.84
N PHE A 75 -7.62 5.50 -2.91
CA PHE A 75 -7.57 4.84 -4.23
C PHE A 75 -7.51 5.89 -5.33
N THR A 76 -6.92 5.52 -6.45
CA THR A 76 -6.99 6.33 -7.68
C THR A 76 -8.38 6.23 -8.32
N LEU A 77 -8.78 7.21 -9.13
CA LEU A 77 -10.03 7.17 -9.88
C LEU A 77 -10.11 5.94 -10.81
N LEU A 78 -8.99 5.55 -11.43
CA LEU A 78 -8.92 4.34 -12.23
C LEU A 78 -9.21 3.08 -11.40
N GLU A 79 -8.62 2.96 -10.20
CA GLU A 79 -8.87 1.82 -9.31
C GLU A 79 -10.32 1.76 -8.86
N ILE A 80 -10.94 2.91 -8.57
CA ILE A 80 -12.35 3.01 -8.20
C ILE A 80 -13.24 2.56 -9.36
N ALA A 81 -12.98 3.05 -10.58
CA ALA A 81 -13.74 2.68 -11.77
C ALA A 81 -13.63 1.17 -12.06
N ASN A 82 -12.42 0.62 -11.98
CA ASN A 82 -12.19 -0.81 -12.18
C ASN A 82 -12.90 -1.66 -11.12
N ALA A 83 -12.83 -1.26 -9.84
CA ALA A 83 -13.52 -1.96 -8.77
C ALA A 83 -15.05 -1.94 -8.97
N ALA A 84 -15.62 -0.79 -9.33
CA ALA A 84 -17.04 -0.67 -9.62
C ALA A 84 -17.47 -1.56 -10.80
N ASN A 85 -16.71 -1.54 -11.88
CA ASN A 85 -16.99 -2.35 -13.06
C ASN A 85 -16.93 -3.86 -12.75
N ASN A 86 -15.88 -4.30 -12.03
CA ASN A 86 -15.72 -5.69 -11.63
C ASN A 86 -16.86 -6.16 -10.71
N ASN A 87 -17.27 -5.31 -9.76
CA ASN A 87 -18.38 -5.62 -8.86
C ASN A 87 -19.72 -5.69 -9.62
N ALA A 88 -19.95 -4.79 -10.58
CA ALA A 88 -21.13 -4.83 -11.42
C ALA A 88 -21.22 -6.11 -12.25
N HIS A 89 -20.11 -6.56 -12.84
CA HIS A 89 -20.05 -7.85 -13.54
C HIS A 89 -20.36 -9.04 -12.63
N ALA A 90 -19.82 -9.05 -11.40
CA ALA A 90 -20.11 -10.10 -10.43
C ALA A 90 -21.60 -10.15 -10.06
N LEU A 91 -22.22 -8.98 -9.83
CA LEU A 91 -23.66 -8.88 -9.57
C LEU A 91 -24.48 -9.36 -10.77
N GLY A 92 -24.07 -9.03 -11.99
CA GLY A 92 -24.70 -9.52 -13.22
C GLY A 92 -24.67 -11.04 -13.32
N ALA A 93 -23.54 -11.68 -13.00
CA ALA A 93 -23.42 -13.14 -13.00
C ALA A 93 -24.36 -13.80 -11.97
N LEU A 94 -24.49 -13.22 -10.78
CA LEU A 94 -25.43 -13.70 -9.75
C LEU A 94 -26.89 -13.53 -10.19
N ASN A 95 -27.22 -12.44 -10.87
CA ASN A 95 -28.58 -12.13 -11.30
C ASN A 95 -29.03 -13.01 -12.50
N TYR A 96 -28.14 -13.28 -13.47
CA TYR A 96 -28.48 -14.01 -14.70
C TYR A 96 -28.16 -15.51 -14.67
N GLY A 97 -27.32 -15.99 -13.73
CA GLY A 97 -26.79 -17.36 -13.68
C GLY A 97 -27.46 -18.31 -12.68
N GLY A 98 -28.61 -17.96 -12.11
CA GLY A 98 -29.26 -18.70 -11.01
C GLY A 98 -30.04 -19.97 -11.40
N GLY A 99 -29.50 -20.83 -12.27
CA GLY A 99 -30.09 -22.12 -12.66
C GLY A 99 -29.31 -23.37 -12.18
N GLY A 100 -28.24 -23.19 -11.39
CA GLY A 100 -27.36 -24.27 -10.95
C GLY A 100 -27.10 -24.21 -9.46
N ARG A 101 -27.19 -25.37 -8.80
CA ARG A 101 -27.02 -25.55 -7.35
C ARG A 101 -25.76 -24.84 -6.84
N TYR A 102 -25.96 -23.82 -6.01
CA TYR A 102 -24.91 -23.11 -5.29
C TYR A 102 -24.16 -24.09 -4.36
N THR A 103 -22.88 -24.32 -4.64
CA THR A 103 -21.93 -24.94 -3.70
C THR A 103 -20.99 -23.84 -3.23
N PRO A 104 -20.98 -23.48 -1.94
CA PRO A 104 -20.09 -22.44 -1.43
C PRO A 104 -18.66 -22.94 -1.43
N GLY A 105 -17.87 -22.52 -2.42
CA GLY A 105 -16.41 -22.57 -2.36
C GLY A 105 -15.91 -21.44 -1.46
N TYR A 106 -15.37 -21.79 -0.29
CA TYR A 106 -14.63 -20.85 0.54
C TYR A 106 -13.40 -20.35 -0.24
N ASN A 107 -13.49 -19.16 -0.81
CA ASN A 107 -12.31 -18.41 -1.23
C ASN A 107 -11.87 -17.55 -0.03
N PRO A 108 -10.77 -17.90 0.68
CA PRO A 108 -10.24 -17.01 1.68
C PRO A 108 -9.80 -15.73 0.97
N ILE A 109 -10.40 -14.62 1.38
CA ILE A 109 -9.96 -13.27 1.04
C ILE A 109 -8.46 -13.21 1.33
N ARG A 110 -7.66 -13.11 0.27
CA ARG A 110 -6.20 -13.00 0.38
C ARG A 110 -5.92 -11.64 1.02
N SER A 111 -5.83 -11.63 2.35
CA SER A 111 -5.28 -10.55 3.14
C SER A 111 -3.81 -10.42 2.75
N ARG A 112 -3.53 -9.62 1.73
CA ARG A 112 -2.18 -9.16 1.45
C ARG A 112 -1.94 -7.98 2.39
N THR A 113 -1.63 -8.31 3.65
CA THR A 113 -0.93 -7.38 4.54
C THR A 113 0.54 -7.31 4.11
N PRO A 114 1.22 -6.18 4.33
CA PRO A 114 2.66 -6.05 4.11
C PRO A 114 3.47 -7.05 4.96
#